data_AF-A0A7J5EYK6-F1
#
_entry.id   AF-A0A7J5EYK6-F1
#
_cell.length_a   1.000
_cell.length_b   1.000
_cell.length_c   1.000
_cell.angle_alpha   90.00
_cell.angle_beta   90.00
_cell.angle_gamma   90.00
#
_symmetry.space_group_name_H-M   'P 1'
#
loop_
_entity.id
_entity.type
_entity.pdbx_description
1 polymer ?
#
loop_
_entity_poly.entity_id
_entity_poly.type
_entity_poly.pdbx_seq_one_letter_code
_entity_poly.pdbx_strand_id
1 'polypeptide(L)'
;MIRNIAAAIAAAVLFTVAGCATDGTPWSGEALPAEPFVLYSPDEGVHPDRSVLDDPANPFADGELTDQTIWQLQANGGAVAAFYAWATASARGATGERQYYAALDLKTIYERGLAAEADLPLVRDVAIRGFQAMLAYFPDAVTYDASGTIAYELATPSVLAILELGGTVDGWVLVMTPDGRTVAVPR
;
A
#
# COMPACT_ATOMS: atom_id res chain seq x y z
N MET A 1 76.31 40.71 32.99
CA MET A 1 76.67 39.43 33.65
C MET A 1 75.55 38.44 33.33
N ILE A 2 75.90 37.30 32.74
CA ILE A 2 74.99 36.26 32.23
C ILE A 2 74.31 35.51 33.38
N ARG A 3 73.01 35.18 33.23
CA ARG A 3 72.33 33.94 33.69
C ARG A 3 70.83 34.04 33.31
N ASN A 4 70.33 33.26 32.34
CA ASN A 4 69.97 31.84 32.34
C ASN A 4 68.54 31.54 32.84
N ILE A 5 67.78 30.99 31.89
CA ILE A 5 66.84 29.84 32.01
C ILE A 5 65.38 30.12 32.39
N ALA A 6 64.56 30.01 31.33
CA ALA A 6 63.30 29.25 31.18
C ALA A 6 62.24 29.23 32.30
N ALA A 7 61.00 29.56 31.92
CA ALA A 7 59.91 28.59 31.85
C ALA A 7 58.68 29.24 31.19
N ALA A 8 58.19 28.60 30.13
CA ALA A 8 56.95 28.94 29.45
C ALA A 8 55.77 28.26 30.15
N ILE A 9 54.65 28.97 30.32
CA ILE A 9 53.32 28.38 30.46
C ILE A 9 52.36 29.23 29.62
N ALA A 10 52.07 28.77 28.41
CA ALA A 10 50.98 29.27 27.58
C ALA A 10 49.73 28.47 27.92
N ALA A 11 48.76 29.09 28.59
CA ALA A 11 47.45 28.50 28.84
C ALA A 11 46.60 28.63 27.57
N ALA A 12 46.45 27.54 26.82
CA ALA A 12 45.47 27.45 25.74
C ALA A 12 44.12 27.02 26.35
N VAL A 13 43.16 27.94 26.40
CA VAL A 13 41.78 27.65 26.77
C VAL A 13 41.08 27.04 25.54
N LEU A 14 40.83 25.73 25.56
CA LEU A 14 39.92 25.09 24.61
C LEU A 14 38.47 25.36 25.03
N PHE A 15 37.74 26.10 24.19
CA PHE A 15 36.28 26.11 24.23
C PHE A 15 35.75 24.92 23.43
N THR A 16 35.46 23.80 24.09
CA THR A 16 34.64 22.73 23.51
C THR A 16 33.18 23.05 23.79
N VAL A 17 32.49 23.64 22.81
CA VAL A 17 31.03 23.75 22.85
C VAL A 17 30.48 22.35 22.58
N ALA A 18 30.22 21.61 23.65
CA ALA A 18 29.43 20.39 23.59
C ALA A 18 27.98 20.77 23.34
N GLY A 19 27.56 20.76 22.07
CA GLY A 19 26.15 20.72 21.73
C GLY A 19 25.60 19.35 22.11
N CYS A 20 25.15 19.19 23.35
CA CYS A 20 24.23 18.10 23.69
C CYS A 20 22.92 18.38 22.96
N ALA A 21 22.77 17.85 21.75
CA ALA A 21 21.45 17.54 21.26
C ALA A 21 20.91 16.48 22.22
N THR A 22 19.92 16.85 23.04
CA THR A 22 19.11 15.85 23.74
C THR A 22 18.59 14.90 22.68
N ASP A 23 18.99 13.64 22.76
CA ASP A 23 18.42 12.57 21.95
C ASP A 23 16.90 12.71 22.02
N GLY A 24 16.28 13.05 20.89
CA GLY A 24 14.83 13.07 20.79
C GLY A 24 14.34 11.69 21.21
N THR A 25 13.46 11.63 22.21
CA THR A 25 12.82 10.38 22.59
C THR A 25 12.20 9.77 21.34
N PRO A 26 12.60 8.55 20.94
CA PRO A 26 11.97 7.86 19.82
C PRO A 26 10.46 7.84 20.10
N TRP A 27 9.68 8.41 19.18
CA TRP A 27 8.24 8.29 19.28
C TRP A 27 7.88 6.81 19.06
N SER A 28 7.59 6.08 20.14
CA SER A 28 7.01 4.75 20.05
C SER A 28 5.53 4.90 19.73
N GLY A 29 5.18 4.94 18.44
CA GLY A 29 3.78 4.95 18.00
C GLY A 29 2.96 4.01 18.87
N GLU A 30 2.01 4.57 19.62
CA GLU A 30 1.07 3.77 20.39
C GLU A 30 0.30 2.92 19.39
N ALA A 31 0.16 1.61 19.65
CA ALA A 31 -0.68 0.77 18.82
C ALA A 31 -2.07 1.39 18.87
N LEU A 32 -2.52 1.95 17.75
CA LEU A 32 -3.89 2.42 17.62
C LEU A 32 -4.78 1.26 18.10
N PRO A 33 -5.85 1.52 18.88
CA PRO A 33 -6.88 0.52 19.02
C PRO A 33 -7.18 0.05 17.60
N ALA A 34 -6.98 -1.24 17.35
CA ALA A 34 -7.14 -1.82 16.02
C ALA A 34 -8.65 -1.82 15.74
N GLU A 35 -9.17 -0.63 15.44
CA GLU A 35 -10.54 -0.49 15.04
C GLU A 35 -10.71 -1.33 13.78
N PRO A 36 -11.79 -2.12 13.72
CA PRO A 36 -12.06 -2.91 12.55
C PRO A 36 -12.15 -1.98 11.35
N PHE A 37 -11.63 -2.43 10.21
CA PHE A 37 -11.86 -1.77 8.95
C PHE A 37 -13.37 -1.69 8.67
N VAL A 38 -13.81 -0.50 8.25
CA VAL A 38 -15.18 -0.23 7.85
C VAL A 38 -15.13 0.46 6.50
N LEU A 39 -15.93 -0.02 5.55
CA LEU A 39 -16.08 0.64 4.26
C LEU A 39 -16.90 1.92 4.42
N TYR A 40 -16.40 3.01 3.88
CA TYR A 40 -17.07 4.29 3.84
C TYR A 40 -18.23 4.30 2.83
N SER A 41 -18.09 3.57 1.72
CA SER A 41 -19.14 3.40 0.71
C SER A 41 -19.19 1.97 0.15
N PRO A 42 -20.29 1.57 -0.49
CA PRO A 42 -20.40 0.24 -1.09
C PRO A 42 -19.34 -0.04 -2.16
N ASP A 43 -18.76 0.97 -2.82
CA ASP A 43 -17.79 0.84 -3.92
C ASP A 43 -16.43 1.45 -3.57
N GLU A 44 -16.14 1.69 -2.29
CA GLU A 44 -14.89 2.33 -1.88
C GLU A 44 -13.65 1.55 -2.36
N GLY A 45 -12.75 2.24 -3.08
CA GLY A 45 -11.56 1.63 -3.68
C GLY A 45 -11.81 0.87 -4.99
N VAL A 46 -13.03 0.91 -5.53
CA VAL A 46 -13.40 0.32 -6.82
C VAL A 46 -13.62 1.43 -7.86
N HIS A 47 -12.78 1.49 -8.88
CA HIS A 47 -12.93 2.44 -9.98
C HIS A 47 -14.30 2.29 -10.67
N PRO A 48 -15.02 3.40 -10.99
CA PRO A 48 -14.60 4.80 -10.91
C PRO A 48 -14.96 5.54 -9.61
N ASP A 49 -15.35 4.83 -8.54
CA ASP A 49 -15.68 5.45 -7.26
C ASP A 49 -14.49 6.21 -6.67
N ARG A 50 -14.79 7.32 -6.01
CA ARG A 50 -13.80 8.23 -5.39
C ARG A 50 -14.09 8.53 -3.92
N SER A 51 -15.07 7.85 -3.33
CA SER A 51 -15.54 8.10 -1.96
C SER A 51 -14.44 7.94 -0.91
N VAL A 52 -13.39 7.17 -1.19
CA VAL A 52 -12.21 7.05 -0.32
C VAL A 52 -11.53 8.38 -0.02
N LEU A 53 -11.67 9.39 -0.88
CA LEU A 53 -11.14 10.74 -0.64
C LEU A 53 -11.98 11.53 0.36
N ASP A 54 -13.21 11.09 0.62
CA ASP A 54 -14.14 11.71 1.57
C ASP A 54 -14.24 10.90 2.88
N ASP A 55 -13.57 9.74 2.97
CA ASP A 55 -13.58 8.89 4.16
C ASP A 55 -12.77 9.54 5.30
N PRO A 56 -13.40 9.92 6.44
CA PRO A 56 -12.68 10.47 7.58
C PRO A 56 -11.69 9.50 8.23
N ALA A 57 -11.81 8.19 7.99
CA ALA A 57 -10.87 7.18 8.48
C ALA A 57 -9.63 7.04 7.58
N ASN A 58 -9.66 7.56 6.34
CA ASN A 58 -8.53 7.52 5.42
C ASN A 58 -7.46 8.58 5.79
N PRO A 59 -6.27 8.18 6.27
CA PRO A 59 -5.23 9.14 6.66
C PRO A 59 -4.55 9.83 5.46
N PHE A 60 -4.84 9.40 4.24
CA PHE A 60 -4.21 9.89 3.01
C PHE A 60 -5.15 10.75 2.15
N ALA A 61 -6.39 10.99 2.59
CA ALA A 61 -7.42 11.70 1.85
C ALA A 61 -6.94 13.07 1.30
N ASP A 62 -6.19 13.83 2.11
CA ASP A 62 -5.70 15.17 1.76
C ASP A 62 -4.22 15.22 1.33
N GLY A 63 -3.44 14.17 1.58
CA GLY A 63 -1.98 14.17 1.37
C GLY A 63 -1.56 13.55 0.05
N GLU A 64 -0.47 14.01 -0.57
CA GLU A 64 0.11 13.37 -1.76
C GLU A 64 0.96 12.15 -1.37
N LEU A 65 0.64 10.99 -1.96
CA LEU A 65 1.41 9.76 -1.82
C LEU A 65 2.34 9.61 -3.02
N THR A 66 3.63 9.40 -2.75
CA THR A 66 4.59 9.00 -3.79
C THR A 66 4.49 7.50 -4.02
N ASP A 67 4.84 7.02 -5.23
CA ASP A 67 4.85 5.59 -5.53
C ASP A 67 5.74 4.81 -4.54
N GLN A 68 6.89 5.38 -4.15
CA GLN A 68 7.77 4.78 -3.13
C GLN A 68 7.06 4.60 -1.78
N THR A 69 6.29 5.60 -1.33
CA THR A 69 5.54 5.53 -0.08
C THR A 69 4.45 4.47 -0.15
N ILE A 70 3.73 4.38 -1.27
CA ILE A 70 2.67 3.38 -1.48
C ILE A 70 3.26 1.96 -1.37
N TRP A 71 4.39 1.69 -2.03
CA TRP A 71 5.06 0.39 -1.94
C TRP A 71 5.61 0.09 -0.54
N GLN A 72 6.07 1.10 0.20
CA GLN A 72 6.47 0.92 1.60
C GLN A 72 5.28 0.54 2.49
N LEU A 73 4.11 1.13 2.25
CA LEU A 73 2.87 0.80 2.94
C LEU A 73 2.35 -0.59 2.56
N GLN A 74 2.44 -0.98 1.28
CA GLN A 74 2.14 -2.35 0.84
C GLN A 74 2.98 -3.38 1.60
N ALA A 75 4.27 -3.12 1.77
CA ALA A 75 5.20 -4.05 2.40
C ALA A 75 5.08 -4.07 3.93
N ASN A 76 4.82 -2.92 4.57
CA ASN A 76 5.02 -2.77 6.02
C ASN A 76 3.83 -2.11 6.77
N GLY A 77 2.88 -1.49 6.08
CA GLY A 77 1.79 -0.72 6.68
C GLY A 77 0.60 -1.58 7.14
N GLY A 78 0.54 -2.84 6.73
CA GLY A 78 -0.62 -3.69 6.93
C GLY A 78 -1.72 -3.44 5.88
N ALA A 79 -2.65 -4.37 5.75
CA ALA A 79 -3.60 -4.39 4.63
C ALA A 79 -4.53 -3.17 4.60
N VAL A 80 -4.95 -2.65 5.76
CA VAL A 80 -5.81 -1.46 5.82
C VAL A 80 -5.09 -0.20 5.35
N ALA A 81 -3.86 0.03 5.81
CA ALA A 81 -3.08 1.19 5.36
C ALA A 81 -2.69 1.07 3.88
N ALA A 82 -2.35 -0.13 3.42
CA ALA A 82 -2.07 -0.40 2.01
C ALA A 82 -3.30 -0.14 1.14
N PHE A 83 -4.48 -0.64 1.55
CA PHE A 83 -5.76 -0.38 0.88
C PHE A 83 -6.00 1.12 0.71
N TYR A 84 -5.96 1.90 1.80
CA TYR A 84 -6.20 3.33 1.74
C TYR A 84 -5.19 4.04 0.83
N ALA A 85 -3.93 3.63 0.85
CA ALA A 85 -2.90 4.20 -0.01
C ALA A 85 -3.19 3.97 -1.50
N TRP A 86 -3.46 2.72 -1.88
CA TRP A 86 -3.76 2.36 -3.28
C TRP A 86 -5.09 2.92 -3.76
N ALA A 87 -6.14 2.85 -2.94
CA ALA A 87 -7.45 3.39 -3.24
C ALA A 87 -7.39 4.93 -3.44
N THR A 88 -6.69 5.64 -2.55
CA THR A 88 -6.44 7.09 -2.69
C THR A 88 -5.70 7.42 -3.99
N ALA A 89 -4.62 6.67 -4.28
CA ALA A 89 -3.86 6.85 -5.51
C ALA A 89 -4.72 6.58 -6.76
N SER A 90 -5.55 5.53 -6.72
CA SER A 90 -6.48 5.17 -7.80
C SER A 90 -7.55 6.24 -8.02
N ALA A 91 -8.16 6.76 -6.95
CA ALA A 91 -9.18 7.80 -7.02
C ALA A 91 -8.65 9.12 -7.61
N ARG A 92 -7.34 9.40 -7.48
CA ARG A 92 -6.69 10.58 -8.06
C ARG A 92 -6.12 10.35 -9.46
N GLY A 93 -5.69 9.13 -9.75
CA GLY A 93 -5.16 8.74 -11.05
C GLY A 93 -5.25 7.24 -11.22
N ALA A 94 -6.32 6.76 -11.85
CA ALA A 94 -6.58 5.34 -11.94
C ALA A 94 -5.60 4.65 -12.89
N THR A 95 -5.04 3.53 -12.44
CA THR A 95 -4.28 2.58 -13.25
C THR A 95 -4.68 1.17 -12.85
N GLY A 96 -4.45 0.19 -13.73
CA GLY A 96 -4.76 -1.20 -13.41
C GLY A 96 -3.96 -1.75 -12.23
N GLU A 97 -2.70 -1.32 -12.06
CA GLU A 97 -1.88 -1.67 -10.89
C GLU A 97 -2.52 -1.15 -9.61
N ARG A 98 -2.91 0.14 -9.57
CA ARG A 98 -3.55 0.74 -8.40
C ARG A 98 -4.89 0.07 -8.07
N GLN A 99 -5.70 -0.25 -9.08
CA GLN A 99 -6.96 -0.98 -8.88
C GLN A 99 -6.73 -2.40 -8.37
N TYR A 100 -5.74 -3.11 -8.93
CA TYR A 100 -5.41 -4.47 -8.55
C TYR A 100 -4.96 -4.54 -7.09
N TYR A 101 -4.05 -3.66 -6.66
CA TYR A 101 -3.55 -3.70 -5.29
C TYR A 101 -4.60 -3.25 -4.27
N ALA A 102 -5.44 -2.26 -4.58
CA ALA A 102 -6.58 -1.92 -3.73
C ALA A 102 -7.52 -3.13 -3.51
N ALA A 103 -7.81 -3.90 -4.58
CA ALA A 103 -8.63 -5.12 -4.49
C ALA A 103 -7.91 -6.25 -3.72
N LEU A 104 -6.60 -6.40 -3.92
CA LEU A 104 -5.77 -7.37 -3.21
C LEU A 104 -5.72 -7.10 -1.71
N ASP A 105 -5.65 -5.85 -1.31
CA ASP A 105 -5.65 -5.48 0.10
C ASP A 105 -7.05 -5.70 0.72
N LEU A 106 -8.15 -5.43 0.01
CA LEU A 106 -9.49 -5.82 0.46
C LEU A 106 -9.64 -7.33 0.63
N LYS A 107 -9.11 -8.14 -0.31
CA LYS A 107 -9.02 -9.60 -0.17
C LYS A 107 -8.27 -9.98 1.10
N THR A 108 -7.14 -9.33 1.36
CA THR A 108 -6.32 -9.57 2.55
C THR A 108 -7.04 -9.17 3.84
N ILE A 109 -7.78 -8.05 3.85
CA ILE A 109 -8.62 -7.59 4.97
C ILE A 109 -9.68 -8.64 5.29
N TYR A 110 -10.37 -9.16 4.26
CA TYR A 110 -11.36 -10.23 4.41
C TYR A 110 -10.73 -11.52 4.97
N GLU A 111 -9.66 -12.02 4.34
CA GLU A 111 -9.02 -13.29 4.72
C GLU A 111 -8.44 -13.26 6.14
N ARG A 112 -8.01 -12.08 6.61
CA ARG A 112 -7.46 -11.89 7.96
C ARG A 112 -8.48 -11.47 8.99
N GLY A 113 -9.75 -11.31 8.63
CA GLY A 113 -10.81 -10.90 9.56
C GLY A 113 -10.59 -9.51 10.15
N LEU A 114 -10.08 -8.56 9.36
CA LEU A 114 -9.73 -7.21 9.83
C LEU A 114 -10.92 -6.24 9.83
N ALA A 115 -12.11 -6.68 9.42
CA ALA A 115 -13.36 -5.97 9.55
C ALA A 115 -14.26 -6.68 10.58
N ALA A 116 -15.35 -6.02 11.01
CA ALA A 116 -16.33 -6.68 11.85
C ALA A 116 -16.92 -7.91 11.14
N GLU A 117 -17.23 -8.98 11.89
CA GLU A 117 -17.68 -10.26 11.32
C GLU A 117 -18.91 -10.10 10.41
N ALA A 118 -19.83 -9.21 10.76
CA ALA A 118 -21.03 -8.90 9.97
C ALA A 118 -20.71 -8.20 8.63
N ASP A 119 -19.58 -7.50 8.55
CA ASP A 119 -19.17 -6.71 7.38
C ASP A 119 -18.20 -7.47 6.46
N LEU A 120 -17.59 -8.56 6.93
CA LEU A 120 -16.68 -9.39 6.12
C LEU A 120 -17.28 -9.84 4.77
N PRO A 121 -18.57 -10.25 4.67
CA PRO A 121 -19.17 -10.57 3.38
C PRO A 121 -19.19 -9.37 2.43
N LEU A 122 -19.45 -8.16 2.94
CA LEU A 122 -19.44 -6.94 2.14
C LEU A 122 -18.01 -6.65 1.65
N VAL A 123 -17.01 -6.72 2.51
CA VAL A 123 -15.59 -6.52 2.13
C VAL A 123 -15.17 -7.49 1.04
N ARG A 124 -15.54 -8.77 1.15
CA ARG A 124 -15.30 -9.79 0.12
C ARG A 124 -15.94 -9.39 -1.21
N ASP A 125 -17.20 -8.96 -1.18
CA ASP A 125 -17.94 -8.59 -2.39
C ASP A 125 -17.39 -7.30 -3.04
N VAL A 126 -16.81 -6.39 -2.26
CA VAL A 126 -16.08 -5.20 -2.78
C VAL A 126 -14.75 -5.62 -3.40
N ALA A 127 -14.00 -6.54 -2.77
CA ALA A 127 -12.77 -7.08 -3.33
C ALA A 127 -13.01 -7.73 -4.71
N ILE A 128 -14.07 -8.55 -4.82
CA ILE A 128 -14.49 -9.17 -6.10
C ILE A 128 -14.77 -8.09 -7.15
N ARG A 129 -15.55 -7.05 -6.80
CA ARG A 129 -15.82 -5.94 -7.72
C ARG A 129 -14.56 -5.16 -8.09
N GLY A 130 -13.61 -4.99 -7.18
CA GLY A 130 -12.32 -4.37 -7.46
C GLY A 130 -11.51 -5.14 -8.51
N PHE A 131 -11.43 -6.46 -8.39
CA PHE A 131 -10.80 -7.30 -9.42
C PHE A 131 -11.59 -7.30 -10.73
N GLN A 132 -12.93 -7.29 -10.68
CA GLN A 132 -13.75 -7.20 -11.88
C GLN A 132 -13.59 -5.83 -12.57
N ALA A 133 -13.40 -4.75 -11.82
CA ALA A 133 -13.10 -3.42 -12.33
C ALA A 133 -11.71 -3.35 -12.96
N MET A 134 -10.72 -4.02 -12.38
CA MET A 134 -9.41 -4.21 -13.01
C MET A 134 -9.59 -4.82 -14.42
N LEU A 135 -10.35 -5.89 -14.53
CA LEU A 135 -10.57 -6.60 -15.79
C LEU A 135 -11.38 -5.79 -16.81
N ALA A 136 -12.34 -5.00 -16.35
CA ALA A 136 -13.23 -4.23 -17.21
C ALA A 136 -12.58 -2.94 -17.74
N TYR A 137 -11.79 -2.26 -16.91
CA TYR A 137 -11.24 -0.94 -17.23
C TYR A 137 -9.75 -0.98 -17.59
N PHE A 138 -9.02 -2.00 -17.14
CA PHE A 138 -7.57 -2.10 -17.30
C PHE A 138 -7.12 -3.51 -17.75
N PRO A 139 -7.71 -4.06 -18.84
CA PRO A 139 -7.53 -5.46 -19.25
C PRO A 139 -6.08 -5.82 -19.58
N ASP A 140 -5.31 -4.85 -20.11
CA ASP A 140 -3.91 -5.02 -20.53
C ASP A 140 -2.90 -4.55 -19.47
N ALA A 141 -3.36 -4.28 -18.24
CA ALA A 141 -2.50 -3.73 -17.20
C ALA A 141 -1.47 -4.76 -16.71
N VAL A 142 -0.31 -4.21 -16.37
CA VAL A 142 0.82 -4.95 -15.80
C VAL A 142 1.27 -4.31 -14.49
N THR A 143 1.91 -5.11 -13.64
CA THR A 143 2.74 -4.66 -12.52
C THR A 143 4.19 -5.04 -12.79
N TYR A 144 5.13 -4.44 -12.08
CA TYR A 144 6.55 -4.77 -12.20
C TYR A 144 7.10 -5.46 -10.95
N ASP A 145 8.18 -6.22 -11.11
CA ASP A 145 8.96 -6.72 -9.96
C ASP A 145 9.61 -5.57 -9.17
N ALA A 146 10.23 -5.90 -8.04
CA ALA A 146 10.94 -4.92 -7.21
C ALA A 146 12.08 -4.19 -7.94
N SER A 147 12.58 -4.74 -9.06
CA SER A 147 13.57 -4.07 -9.91
C SER A 147 12.95 -3.10 -10.93
N GLY A 148 11.63 -3.10 -11.09
CA GLY A 148 10.91 -2.30 -12.08
C GLY A 148 11.12 -2.76 -13.53
N THR A 149 11.68 -3.96 -13.75
CA THR A 149 12.16 -4.39 -15.07
C THR A 149 11.28 -5.48 -15.68
N ILE A 150 10.81 -6.42 -14.87
CA ILE A 150 10.03 -7.56 -15.34
C ILE A 150 8.55 -7.26 -15.13
N ALA A 151 7.80 -7.17 -16.22
CA ALA A 151 6.35 -6.95 -16.21
C ALA A 151 5.59 -8.25 -16.04
N TYR A 152 4.50 -8.20 -15.27
CA TYR A 152 3.54 -9.28 -15.08
C TYR A 152 2.13 -8.79 -15.37
N GLU A 153 1.42 -9.50 -16.24
CA GLU A 153 0.00 -9.22 -16.52
C GLU A 153 -0.86 -9.46 -15.28
N LEU A 154 -1.79 -8.55 -15.04
CA LEU A 154 -2.63 -8.57 -13.85
C LEU A 154 -4.00 -9.23 -14.09
N ALA A 155 -4.37 -9.54 -15.35
CA ALA A 155 -5.68 -10.11 -15.66
C ALA A 155 -5.84 -11.53 -15.10
N THR A 156 -4.85 -12.39 -15.33
CA THR A 156 -4.85 -13.77 -14.82
C THR A 156 -4.97 -13.83 -13.29
N PRO A 157 -4.13 -13.14 -12.49
CA PRO A 157 -4.29 -13.16 -11.04
C PRO A 157 -5.61 -12.54 -10.57
N SER A 158 -6.16 -11.55 -11.28
CA SER A 158 -7.49 -10.98 -10.94
C SER A 158 -8.62 -12.00 -11.11
N VAL A 159 -8.63 -12.74 -12.23
CA VAL A 159 -9.61 -13.83 -12.46
C VAL A 159 -9.49 -14.91 -11.38
N LEU A 160 -8.27 -15.32 -11.04
CA LEU A 160 -8.04 -16.30 -9.98
C LEU A 160 -8.52 -15.80 -8.62
N ALA A 161 -8.22 -14.55 -8.26
CA ALA A 161 -8.63 -13.97 -6.99
C ALA A 161 -10.15 -13.88 -6.84
N ILE A 162 -10.89 -13.54 -7.92
CA ILE A 162 -12.36 -13.57 -7.92
C ILE A 162 -12.88 -14.98 -7.60
N LEU A 163 -12.31 -16.00 -8.26
CA LEU A 163 -12.73 -17.39 -8.06
C LEU A 163 -12.37 -17.90 -6.66
N GLU A 164 -11.21 -17.53 -6.13
CA GLU A 164 -10.79 -17.85 -4.74
C GLU A 164 -11.75 -17.25 -3.71
N LEU A 165 -12.27 -16.05 -3.97
CA LEU A 165 -13.27 -15.39 -3.13
C LEU A 165 -14.68 -15.95 -3.32
N GLY A 166 -14.86 -16.96 -4.19
CA GLY A 166 -16.16 -17.57 -4.50
C GLY A 166 -17.04 -16.75 -5.43
N GLY A 167 -16.49 -15.75 -6.10
CA GLY A 167 -17.18 -14.94 -7.09
C GLY A 167 -17.27 -15.60 -8.46
N THR A 168 -17.98 -14.93 -9.37
CA THR A 168 -18.05 -15.29 -10.79
C THR A 168 -17.37 -14.22 -11.62
N VAL A 169 -16.71 -14.64 -12.70
CA VAL A 169 -15.94 -13.74 -13.57
C VAL A 169 -16.73 -13.45 -14.85
N ASP A 170 -16.97 -12.17 -15.10
CA ASP A 170 -17.69 -11.71 -16.29
C ASP A 170 -16.70 -11.36 -17.40
N GLY A 171 -16.98 -11.83 -18.62
CA GLY A 171 -16.21 -11.46 -19.83
C GLY A 171 -14.86 -12.15 -20.00
N TRP A 172 -14.44 -13.03 -19.08
CA TRP A 172 -13.14 -13.71 -19.15
C TRP A 172 -13.24 -15.23 -18.94
N VAL A 173 -12.26 -15.98 -19.46
CA VAL A 173 -12.08 -17.42 -19.19
C VAL A 173 -10.64 -17.72 -18.85
N LEU A 174 -10.43 -18.76 -18.05
CA LEU A 174 -9.11 -19.37 -17.88
C LEU A 174 -8.89 -20.42 -18.96
N VAL A 175 -7.74 -20.35 -19.63
CA VAL A 175 -7.29 -21.32 -20.62
C VAL A 175 -5.93 -21.85 -20.18
N MET A 176 -5.69 -23.15 -20.38
CA MET A 176 -4.37 -23.73 -20.22
C MET A 176 -3.62 -23.64 -21.54
N THR A 177 -2.47 -22.97 -21.53
CA THR A 177 -1.59 -22.83 -22.70
C THR A 177 -0.85 -24.15 -22.99
N PRO A 178 -0.27 -24.32 -24.19
CA PRO A 178 0.47 -25.55 -24.54
C PRO A 178 1.65 -25.89 -23.62
N ASP A 179 2.24 -24.87 -22.99
CA ASP A 179 3.31 -24.99 -21.97
C ASP A 179 2.77 -25.26 -20.55
N GLY A 180 1.46 -25.43 -20.37
CA GLY A 180 0.82 -25.80 -19.11
C GLY A 180 0.54 -24.62 -18.18
N ARG A 181 0.68 -23.37 -18.64
CA ARG A 181 0.38 -22.17 -17.86
C ARG A 181 -1.12 -21.84 -17.96
N THR A 182 -1.71 -21.49 -16.83
CA THR A 182 -3.07 -20.95 -16.81
C THR A 182 -3.03 -19.46 -17.13
N VAL A 183 -3.82 -19.01 -18.11
CA VAL A 183 -3.91 -17.61 -18.54
C VAL A 183 -5.38 -17.21 -18.67
N ALA A 184 -5.73 -16.02 -18.20
CA ALA A 184 -7.02 -15.41 -18.45
C ALA A 184 -7.05 -14.75 -19.83
N VAL A 185 -8.10 -15.03 -20.62
CA VAL A 185 -8.35 -14.38 -21.91
C VAL A 185 -9.76 -13.78 -21.95
N PRO A 186 -9.97 -12.64 -22.61
CA PRO A 186 -11.31 -12.10 -22.84
C PRO A 186 -12.16 -13.06 -23.69
N ARG A 187 -13.47 -13.10 -23.44
CA ARG A 187 -14.45 -13.83 -24.26
C ARG A 187 -14.89 -13.04 -25.48
#